data_AF-A0A2P7SCC3-F1
#
_entry.id   AF-A0A2P7SCC3-F1
#
_cell.length_a   1.000
_cell.length_b   1.000
_cell.length_c   1.000
_cell.angle_alpha   90.00
_cell.angle_beta   90.00
_cell.angle_gamma   90.00
#
_symmetry.space_group_name_H-M   'P 1'
#
loop_
_entity.id
_entity.type
_entity.pdbx_description
1 polymer ?
#
loop_
_entity_poly.entity_id
_entity_poly.type
_entity_poly.pdbx_seq_one_letter_code
_entity_poly.pdbx_strand_id
1 'polypeptide(L)'
;MLGQRVATLALQQEKRAYIVARNRALLARNVERLSAWIEAHTPMFHWIAPQAGAMAFLRYNLPIPSEELSRRLRETQSVFVVAGSWFGLDGHLRLGIGGDPDHFAEALRRIELFLAQEFSERA
;
A
#
# COMPACT_ATOMS: atom_id res chain seq x y z
N MET A 1 -1.58 20.37 -25.73
CA MET A 1 -2.68 19.94 -26.62
C MET A 1 -3.08 18.46 -26.42
N LEU A 2 -2.18 17.47 -26.48
CA LEU A 2 -2.57 16.04 -26.32
C LEU A 2 -3.18 15.69 -24.93
N GLY A 3 -2.53 16.09 -23.84
CA GLY A 3 -3.02 15.79 -22.48
C GLY A 3 -4.42 16.36 -22.21
N GLN A 4 -4.70 17.56 -22.71
CA GLN A 4 -6.05 18.16 -22.63
C GLN A 4 -7.08 17.34 -23.41
N ARG A 5 -6.74 16.86 -24.62
CA ARG A 5 -7.65 16.00 -25.41
C ARG A 5 -7.97 14.68 -24.70
N VAL A 6 -6.96 14.03 -24.11
CA VAL A 6 -7.15 12.80 -23.32
C VAL A 6 -8.01 13.08 -22.09
N ALA A 7 -7.77 14.19 -21.40
CA ALA A 7 -8.59 14.60 -20.25
C ALA A 7 -10.05 14.82 -20.64
N THR A 8 -10.33 15.53 -21.74
CA THR A 8 -11.70 15.72 -22.24
C THR A 8 -12.39 14.39 -22.51
N LEU A 9 -11.70 13.42 -23.13
CA LEU A 9 -12.24 12.08 -23.38
C LEU A 9 -12.50 11.31 -22.08
N ALA A 10 -11.56 11.33 -21.13
CA ALA A 10 -11.70 10.65 -19.84
C ALA A 10 -12.83 11.23 -18.97
N LEU A 11 -13.12 12.53 -19.14
CA LEU A 11 -14.16 13.25 -18.40
C LEU A 11 -15.55 13.16 -19.03
N GLN A 12 -15.71 12.59 -20.24
CA GLN A 12 -17.03 12.26 -20.80
C GLN A 12 -17.82 11.40 -19.82
N GLN A 13 -19.13 11.63 -19.72
CA GLN A 13 -19.97 11.07 -18.65
C GLN A 13 -19.83 9.55 -18.53
N GLU A 14 -19.91 8.83 -19.65
CA GLU A 14 -19.84 7.37 -19.71
C GLU A 14 -18.44 6.87 -19.34
N LYS A 15 -17.39 7.54 -19.84
CA LYS A 15 -15.98 7.18 -19.57
C LYS A 15 -15.62 7.43 -18.12
N ARG A 16 -16.04 8.57 -17.57
CA ARG A 16 -15.84 8.93 -16.17
C ARG A 16 -16.52 7.93 -15.25
N ALA A 17 -17.79 7.61 -15.51
CA ALA A 17 -18.53 6.63 -14.72
C ALA A 17 -17.83 5.26 -14.73
N TYR A 18 -17.40 4.79 -15.91
CA TYR A 18 -16.64 3.55 -16.06
C TYR A 18 -15.32 3.57 -15.27
N ILE A 19 -14.50 4.62 -15.43
CA ILE A 19 -13.20 4.74 -14.74
C ILE A 19 -13.38 4.73 -13.22
N VAL A 20 -14.35 5.49 -12.70
CA VAL A 20 -14.62 5.56 -11.26
C VAL A 20 -15.11 4.22 -10.72
N ALA A 21 -16.05 3.56 -11.41
CA ALA A 21 -16.58 2.26 -10.99
C ALA A 21 -15.47 1.19 -10.95
N ARG A 22 -14.67 1.11 -12.02
CA ARG A 22 -13.52 0.20 -12.10
C ARG A 22 -12.53 0.44 -10.96
N ASN A 23 -12.14 1.69 -10.71
CA ASN A 23 -11.16 2.02 -9.69
C ASN A 23 -11.69 1.75 -8.28
N ARG A 24 -12.99 2.01 -8.02
CA ARG A 24 -13.62 1.66 -6.73
C ARG A 24 -13.60 0.16 -6.47
N ALA A 25 -13.94 -0.65 -7.47
CA ALA A 25 -13.91 -2.11 -7.35
C ALA A 25 -12.49 -2.64 -7.07
N LEU A 26 -11.49 -2.09 -7.74
CA LEU A 26 -10.08 -2.43 -7.51
C LEU A 26 -9.64 -2.05 -6.09
N LEU A 27 -9.95 -0.82 -5.65
CA LEU A 27 -9.60 -0.34 -4.31
C LEU A 27 -10.26 -1.19 -3.21
N ALA A 28 -11.54 -1.52 -3.35
CA ALA A 28 -12.26 -2.36 -2.39
C ALA A 28 -11.56 -3.72 -2.18
N ARG A 29 -11.18 -4.39 -3.28
CA ARG A 29 -10.45 -5.67 -3.23
C ARG A 29 -9.08 -5.55 -2.56
N ASN A 30 -8.37 -4.44 -2.76
CA ASN A 30 -7.05 -4.25 -2.16
C ASN A 30 -7.15 -3.85 -0.68
N VAL A 31 -8.17 -3.08 -0.29
CA VAL A 31 -8.45 -2.79 1.13
C VAL A 31 -8.79 -4.07 1.89
N GLU A 32 -9.65 -4.93 1.34
CA GLU A 32 -10.02 -6.21 1.95
C GLU A 32 -8.79 -7.10 2.17
N ARG A 33 -7.95 -7.25 1.14
CA ARG A 33 -6.69 -8.00 1.25
C ARG A 33 -5.73 -7.41 2.28
N LEU A 34 -5.57 -6.09 2.29
CA LEU A 34 -4.70 -5.43 3.26
C LEU A 34 -5.24 -5.59 4.69
N SER A 35 -6.57 -5.58 4.89
CA SER A 35 -7.18 -5.85 6.19
C SER A 35 -6.81 -7.25 6.69
N ALA A 36 -7.05 -8.27 5.86
CA ALA A 36 -6.73 -9.66 6.21
C ALA A 36 -5.22 -9.84 6.50
N TRP A 37 -4.36 -9.18 5.71
CA TRP A 37 -2.93 -9.20 5.92
C TRP A 37 -2.53 -8.56 7.26
N ILE A 38 -3.08 -7.40 7.62
CA ILE A 38 -2.80 -6.72 8.90
C ILE A 38 -3.32 -7.54 10.08
N GLU A 39 -4.50 -8.14 9.96
CA GLU A 39 -5.07 -9.02 10.98
C GLU A 39 -4.14 -10.22 11.25
N ALA A 40 -3.60 -10.85 10.20
CA ALA A 40 -2.65 -11.95 10.32
C ALA A 40 -1.30 -11.54 10.95
N HIS A 41 -0.95 -10.25 10.93
CA HIS A 41 0.29 -9.72 11.51
C HIS A 41 0.06 -8.87 12.77
N THR A 42 -1.11 -8.95 13.40
CA THR A 42 -1.34 -8.28 14.69
C THR A 42 -0.50 -8.96 15.79
N PRO A 43 0.18 -8.21 16.69
CA PRO A 43 0.16 -6.75 16.89
C PRO A 43 1.33 -6.00 16.22
N MET A 44 2.00 -6.60 15.24
CA MET A 44 3.13 -5.96 14.55
C MET A 44 2.69 -4.75 13.72
N PHE A 45 1.53 -4.83 13.07
CA PHE A 45 0.95 -3.73 12.28
C PHE A 45 -0.40 -3.30 12.84
N HIS A 46 -0.64 -1.99 12.78
CA HIS A 46 -1.90 -1.38 13.15
C HIS A 46 -2.29 -0.34 12.11
N TRP A 47 -3.58 -0.21 11.83
CA TRP A 47 -4.07 0.80 10.90
C TRP A 47 -5.50 1.23 11.23
N ILE A 48 -5.90 2.34 10.63
CA ILE A 48 -7.30 2.71 10.47
C ILE A 48 -7.63 2.49 8.99
N ALA A 49 -8.57 1.58 8.72
CA ALA A 49 -8.94 1.26 7.34
C ALA A 49 -9.37 2.54 6.58
N PRO A 50 -8.80 2.81 5.40
CA PRO A 50 -9.14 4.01 4.65
C PRO A 50 -10.58 3.93 4.15
N GLN A 51 -11.38 4.97 4.43
CA GLN A 51 -12.77 5.07 3.95
C GLN A 51 -12.84 5.42 2.46
N ALA A 52 -11.80 6.07 1.94
CA ALA A 52 -11.67 6.47 0.54
C ALA A 52 -10.19 6.70 0.19
N GLY A 53 -9.91 6.81 -1.11
CA GLY A 53 -8.57 7.08 -1.63
C GLY A 53 -7.79 5.81 -1.97
N ALA A 54 -6.59 6.02 -2.51
CA ALA A 54 -5.73 4.95 -3.02
C ALA A 54 -4.48 4.74 -2.16
N MET A 55 -4.50 5.20 -0.92
CA MET A 55 -3.37 5.14 0.01
C MET A 55 -3.84 4.62 1.37
N ALA A 56 -3.05 3.74 1.97
CA ALA A 56 -3.17 3.31 3.36
C ALA A 56 -1.98 3.83 4.17
N PHE A 57 -2.19 4.14 5.44
CA PHE A 57 -1.13 4.57 6.36
C PHE A 57 -1.13 3.67 7.59
N LEU A 58 -0.08 2.88 7.74
CA LEU A 58 0.02 1.83 8.74
C LEU A 58 1.07 2.23 9.77
N ARG A 59 0.77 2.02 11.04
CA ARG A 59 1.76 1.99 12.11
C ARG A 59 2.35 0.58 12.18
N TYR A 60 3.64 0.47 12.45
CA TYR A 60 4.29 -0.80 12.74
C TYR A 60 5.06 -0.73 14.06
N ASN A 61 5.31 -1.89 14.69
CA ASN A 61 6.04 -2.01 15.95
C ASN A 61 7.31 -2.86 15.76
N LEU A 62 8.25 -2.33 14.98
CA LEU A 62 9.54 -2.97 14.69
C LEU A 62 10.67 -2.01 15.10
N PRO A 63 11.81 -2.52 15.60
CA PRO A 63 12.94 -1.71 16.03
C PRO A 63 13.79 -1.23 14.84
N ILE A 64 13.16 -0.61 13.85
CA ILE A 64 13.78 -0.12 12.61
C ILE A 64 13.14 1.22 12.21
N PRO A 65 13.92 2.28 11.90
CA PRO A 65 13.39 3.52 11.36
C PRO A 65 12.68 3.31 10.01
N SER A 66 11.64 4.08 9.73
CA SER A 66 10.78 3.86 8.56
C SER A 66 11.49 4.08 7.22
N GLU A 67 12.45 5.00 7.18
CA GLU A 67 13.35 5.19 6.02
C GLU A 67 14.21 3.98 5.73
N GLU A 68 14.79 3.39 6.78
CA GLU A 68 15.64 2.21 6.67
C GLU A 68 14.81 0.99 6.26
N LEU A 69 13.61 0.83 6.83
CA LEU A 69 12.66 -0.22 6.44
C LEU A 69 12.25 -0.09 4.97
N SER A 70 11.85 1.11 4.53
CA SER A 70 11.50 1.40 3.13
C SER A 70 12.64 1.08 2.18
N ARG A 71 13.86 1.51 2.52
CA ARG A 71 15.08 1.27 1.73
C ARG A 71 15.39 -0.22 1.61
N ARG A 72 15.38 -0.96 2.72
CA ARG A 72 15.66 -2.40 2.73
C ARG A 72 14.64 -3.20 1.94
N LEU A 73 13.34 -2.94 2.14
CA LEU A 73 12.28 -3.59 1.35
C LEU A 73 12.47 -3.39 -0.15
N ARG A 74 12.89 -2.19 -0.57
CA ARG A 74 13.16 -1.89 -1.98
C ARG A 74 14.37 -2.67 -2.49
N GLU A 75 15.45 -2.70 -1.73
CA GLU A 75 16.71 -3.30 -2.16
C GLU A 75 16.70 -4.84 -2.14
N THR A 76 16.08 -5.45 -1.12
CA THR A 76 16.10 -6.91 -0.94
C THR A 76 14.91 -7.60 -1.57
N GLN A 77 13.74 -6.95 -1.56
CA GLN A 77 12.49 -7.55 -2.05
C GLN A 77 11.92 -6.89 -3.30
N SER A 78 12.53 -5.79 -3.79
CA SER A 78 11.95 -4.98 -4.88
C SER A 78 10.55 -4.45 -4.55
N VAL A 79 10.27 -4.17 -3.27
CA VAL A 79 9.00 -3.57 -2.81
C VAL A 79 9.25 -2.14 -2.36
N PHE A 80 8.57 -1.18 -2.97
CA PHE A 80 8.67 0.23 -2.57
C PHE A 80 7.46 0.66 -1.73
N VAL A 81 7.73 1.01 -0.49
CA VAL A 81 6.79 1.67 0.44
C VAL A 81 7.33 3.03 0.82
N VAL A 82 6.47 3.98 1.18
CA VAL A 82 6.89 5.33 1.54
C VAL A 82 7.06 5.43 3.06
N ALA A 83 8.22 5.90 3.50
CA ALA A 83 8.53 6.05 4.92
C ALA A 83 7.62 7.06 5.62
N GLY A 84 7.18 6.73 6.84
CA GLY A 84 6.38 7.61 7.67
C GLY A 84 7.11 8.85 8.15
N SER A 85 8.44 8.77 8.31
CA SER A 85 9.29 9.91 8.69
C SER A 85 9.20 11.08 7.70
N TRP A 86 8.94 10.82 6.40
CA TRP A 86 8.72 11.87 5.40
C TRP A 86 7.42 12.67 5.61
N PHE A 87 6.55 12.19 6.50
CA PHE A 87 5.35 12.88 6.99
C PHE A 87 5.48 13.34 8.45
N GLY A 88 6.66 13.21 9.06
CA GLY A 88 6.89 13.50 10.48
C GLY A 88 6.38 12.43 11.45
N LEU A 89 6.06 11.22 10.95
CA LEU A 89 5.49 10.12 11.72
C LEU A 89 6.30 8.85 11.54
N ASP A 90 7.49 8.79 12.15
CA ASP A 90 8.30 7.57 12.11
C ASP A 90 7.55 6.37 12.76
N GLY A 91 7.98 5.14 12.46
CA GLY A 91 7.23 3.94 12.85
C GLY A 91 5.94 3.74 12.03
N HIS A 92 5.81 4.44 10.90
CA HIS A 92 4.69 4.27 9.96
C HIS A 92 5.18 4.03 8.53
N LEU A 93 4.30 3.46 7.71
CA LEU A 93 4.47 3.26 6.27
C LEU A 93 3.22 3.72 5.52
N ARG A 94 3.41 4.43 4.40
CA ARG A 94 2.34 4.71 3.44
C ARG A 94 2.42 3.74 2.27
N LEU A 95 1.35 2.98 2.08
CA LEU A 95 1.20 1.98 1.01
C LEU A 95 0.22 2.49 -0.05
N GLY A 96 0.59 2.35 -1.31
CA GLY A 96 -0.33 2.57 -2.44
C GLY A 96 -1.18 1.34 -2.68
N ILE A 97 -2.50 1.47 -2.58
CA ILE A 97 -3.47 0.37 -2.73
C ILE A 97 -4.28 0.47 -4.04
N GLY A 98 -3.97 1.45 -4.90
CA GLY A 98 -4.64 1.64 -6.19
C GLY A 98 -4.05 0.83 -7.35
N GLY A 99 -3.07 -0.03 -7.10
CA GLY A 99 -2.39 -0.85 -8.11
C GLY A 99 -3.17 -2.11 -8.50
N ASP A 100 -2.64 -2.83 -9.48
CA ASP A 100 -3.18 -4.13 -9.87
C ASP A 100 -3.28 -5.07 -8.64
N PRO A 101 -4.41 -5.76 -8.43
CA PRO A 101 -4.62 -6.56 -7.23
C PRO A 101 -3.65 -7.74 -7.04
N ASP A 102 -3.18 -8.36 -8.11
CA ASP A 102 -2.30 -9.52 -8.02
C ASP A 102 -0.86 -9.06 -7.78
N HIS A 103 -0.46 -7.94 -8.41
CA HIS A 103 0.80 -7.27 -8.08
C HIS A 103 0.83 -6.79 -6.62
N PHE A 104 -0.29 -6.25 -6.11
CA PHE A 104 -0.39 -5.82 -4.71
C PHE A 104 -0.29 -7.00 -3.74
N ALA A 105 -0.95 -8.13 -4.04
CA ALA A 105 -0.84 -9.34 -3.24
C ALA A 105 0.60 -9.90 -3.19
N GLU A 106 1.30 -9.90 -4.32
CA GLU A 106 2.71 -10.31 -4.37
C GLU A 106 3.61 -9.36 -3.56
N ALA A 107 3.34 -8.05 -3.58
CA ALA A 107 4.07 -7.09 -2.76
C ALA A 107 3.88 -7.36 -1.24
N LEU A 108 2.67 -7.69 -0.80
CA LEU A 108 2.41 -8.08 0.59
C LEU A 108 3.16 -9.35 0.98
N ARG A 109 3.09 -10.40 0.14
CA ARG A 109 3.83 -11.66 0.35
C ARG A 109 5.34 -11.44 0.48
N ARG A 110 5.90 -10.52 -0.31
CA ARG A 110 7.32 -10.13 -0.23
C ARG A 110 7.67 -9.39 1.05
N ILE A 111 6.75 -8.58 1.57
CA ILE A 111 6.93 -7.97 2.89
C ILE A 111 6.96 -9.07 3.97
N GLU A 112 6.09 -10.08 3.90
CA GLU A 112 6.13 -11.21 4.84
C GLU A 112 7.47 -11.94 4.80
N LEU A 113 8.01 -12.21 3.61
CA LEU A 113 9.32 -12.83 3.46
C LEU A 113 10.43 -12.00 4.11
N PHE A 114 10.42 -10.68 3.89
CA PHE A 114 11.37 -9.78 4.53
C PHE A 114 11.26 -9.82 6.06
N LEU A 115 10.03 -9.79 6.58
CA LEU A 115 9.79 -9.82 8.01
C LEU A 115 10.29 -11.12 8.65
N ALA A 116 10.05 -12.26 7.99
CA ALA A 116 10.57 -13.54 8.43
C ALA A 116 12.10 -13.61 8.38
N GLN A 117 12.75 -13.01 7.39
CA GLN A 117 14.21 -13.02 7.27
C GLN A 117 14.90 -12.14 8.32
N GLU A 118 14.36 -10.96 8.60
CA GLU A 118 15.03 -9.95 9.43
C GLU A 118 14.58 -9.99 10.91
N PHE A 119 13.41 -10.57 11.22
CA PHE A 119 12.80 -10.51 12.55
C PHE A 119 12.34 -11.86 13.14
N SER A 120 12.75 -13.01 12.57
CA SER A 120 12.32 -14.36 13.01
C SER A 120 12.62 -14.73 14.48
N GLU A 121 13.45 -13.99 15.21
CA GLU A 121 13.80 -14.32 16.61
C GLU A 121 12.90 -13.66 17.68
N ARG A 122 11.79 -13.02 17.29
CA ARG A 122 10.89 -12.30 18.23
C ARG A 122 9.40 -12.64 18.12
N ALA A 123 9.07 -13.84 17.64
CA ALA A 123 7.70 -14.38 17.69
C ALA A 123 7.45 -15.13 19.01
#